data_AF-A0A962I1J2-F1
#
_entry.id   AF-A0A962I1J2-F1
#
_cell.length_a   1.000
_cell.length_b   1.000
_cell.length_c   1.000
_cell.angle_alpha   90.00
_cell.angle_beta   90.00
_cell.angle_gamma   90.00
#
_symmetry.space_group_name_H-M   'P 1'
#
loop_
_entity.id
_entity.type
_entity.pdbx_description
1 polymer ?
#
loop_
_entity_poly.entity_id
_entity_poly.type
_entity_poly.pdbx_seq_one_letter_code
_entity_poly.pdbx_strand_id
1 'polypeptide(L)'
;MTSPSTLVPATLDRDYTLEHKYLRTEGRIYLSGIQALVRLPLMQRMRDAALGLNTAGFVSGYRGSPLGGLDLELWRARKHLKSSHVEFTPGLNEDLAATAVWGTQQV
;
A
#
# COMPACT_ATOMS: atom_id res chain seq x y z
N MET A 1 14.17 4.69 39.37
CA MET A 1 12.89 5.41 39.28
C MET A 1 12.56 5.62 37.81
N THR A 2 11.90 4.64 37.19
CA THR A 2 11.42 4.71 35.81
C THR A 2 9.97 5.21 35.84
N SER A 3 9.74 6.37 35.26
CA SER A 3 8.41 6.99 35.17
C SER A 3 7.42 6.05 34.48
N PRO A 4 6.15 5.97 34.93
CA PRO A 4 5.13 5.25 34.20
C PRO A 4 4.87 5.95 32.87
N SER A 5 4.89 5.19 31.78
CA SER A 5 4.40 5.63 30.48
C SER A 5 2.91 5.96 30.64
N THR A 6 2.59 7.24 30.78
CA THR A 6 1.20 7.71 30.81
C THR A 6 0.59 7.40 29.46
N LEU A 7 -0.19 6.33 29.39
CA LEU A 7 -1.11 6.08 28.30
C LEU A 7 -2.12 7.21 28.30
N VAL A 8 -1.87 8.25 27.49
CA VAL A 8 -2.84 9.30 27.21
C VAL A 8 -4.14 8.60 26.81
N PRO A 9 -5.27 8.87 27.48
CA PRO A 9 -6.53 8.24 27.11
C PRO A 9 -6.77 8.55 25.64
N ALA A 10 -6.78 7.49 24.83
CA ALA A 10 -6.98 7.61 23.39
C ALA A 10 -8.34 8.26 23.16
N THR A 11 -8.35 9.53 22.77
CA THR A 11 -9.54 10.20 22.29
C THR A 11 -10.13 9.34 21.18
N LEU A 12 -11.40 8.96 21.35
CA LEU A 12 -12.13 8.13 20.39
C LEU A 12 -12.32 8.93 19.10
N ASP A 13 -11.71 8.44 18.01
CA ASP A 13 -11.83 9.02 16.69
C ASP A 13 -13.17 8.62 16.06
N ARG A 14 -14.17 9.50 16.17
CA ARG A 14 -15.55 9.24 15.70
C ARG A 14 -15.70 9.31 14.19
N ASP A 15 -14.75 9.93 13.49
CA ASP A 15 -14.78 10.09 12.04
C ASP A 15 -14.04 8.95 11.32
N TYR A 16 -13.54 7.95 12.07
CA TYR A 16 -12.77 6.85 11.52
C TYR A 16 -13.60 5.96 10.58
N THR A 17 -13.12 5.77 9.34
CA THR A 17 -13.68 4.84 8.35
C THR A 17 -12.66 3.76 7.96
N LEU A 18 -13.13 2.62 7.44
CA LEU A 18 -12.24 1.56 6.94
C LEU A 18 -11.39 1.99 5.74
N GLU A 19 -11.83 3.01 4.99
CA GLU A 19 -11.08 3.55 3.85
C GLU A 19 -9.84 4.34 4.28
N HIS A 20 -9.76 4.77 5.53
CA HIS A 20 -8.58 5.46 6.08
C HIS A 20 -7.31 4.62 5.97
N LYS A 21 -7.42 3.29 5.91
CA LYS A 21 -6.28 2.40 5.64
C LYS A 21 -5.59 2.65 4.29
N TYR A 22 -6.20 3.39 3.36
CA TYR A 22 -5.54 3.84 2.12
C TYR A 22 -5.43 5.37 1.99
N LEU A 23 -6.38 6.13 2.54
CA LEU A 23 -6.50 7.57 2.26
C LEU A 23 -5.91 8.49 3.33
N ARG A 24 -5.97 8.09 4.60
CA ARG A 24 -5.63 8.98 5.71
C ARG A 24 -4.13 9.23 5.75
N THR A 25 -3.71 10.49 5.86
CA THR A 25 -2.29 10.90 5.82
C THR A 25 -1.65 11.02 7.19
N GLU A 26 -2.45 11.21 8.24
CA GLU A 26 -1.99 11.47 9.61
C GLU A 26 -2.81 10.72 10.65
N GLY A 27 -2.27 10.58 11.86
CA GLY A 27 -2.94 9.88 12.95
C GLY A 27 -2.92 8.35 12.78
N ARG A 28 -3.86 7.67 13.45
CA ARG A 28 -3.89 6.21 13.54
C ARG A 28 -4.75 5.59 12.44
N ILE A 29 -4.30 4.43 11.97
CA ILE A 29 -5.00 3.56 11.02
C ILE A 29 -4.90 2.11 11.49
N TYR A 30 -5.93 1.33 11.18
CA TYR A 30 -5.99 -0.10 11.40
C TYR A 30 -5.83 -0.85 10.08
N LEU A 31 -4.92 -1.82 10.04
CA LEU A 31 -4.58 -2.57 8.85
C LEU A 31 -4.03 -3.96 9.21
N SER A 32 -4.33 -4.95 8.39
CA SER A 32 -3.62 -6.23 8.40
C SER A 32 -2.21 -6.09 7.78
N GLY A 33 -1.35 -7.09 7.98
CA GLY A 33 -0.02 -7.10 7.34
C GLY A 33 -0.10 -7.02 5.80
N ILE A 34 -1.06 -7.72 5.19
CA ILE A 34 -1.30 -7.66 3.73
C ILE A 34 -1.76 -6.26 3.31
N GLN A 35 -2.67 -5.64 4.07
CA GLN A 35 -3.10 -4.26 3.79
C GLN A 35 -1.96 -3.26 3.94
N ALA A 36 -1.00 -3.51 4.85
CA ALA A 36 0.22 -2.73 4.96
C ALA A 36 1.01 -2.77 3.65
N LEU A 37 1.23 -3.97 3.10
CA LEU A 37 1.97 -4.16 1.84
C LEU A 37 1.29 -3.44 0.66
N VAL A 38 -0.05 -3.52 0.58
CA VAL A 38 -0.82 -2.78 -0.45
C VAL A 38 -0.70 -1.26 -0.28
N ARG A 39 -0.60 -0.78 0.96
CA ARG A 39 -0.51 0.66 1.27
C ARG A 39 0.88 1.24 0.95
N LEU A 40 1.95 0.45 1.04
CA LEU A 40 3.32 0.91 0.78
C LEU A 40 3.50 1.70 -0.53
N PRO A 41 3.07 1.21 -1.71
CA PRO A 41 3.22 1.98 -2.95
C PRO A 41 2.41 3.28 -2.96
N LEU A 42 1.25 3.32 -2.30
CA LEU A 42 0.47 4.56 -2.14
C LEU A 42 1.26 5.58 -1.31
N MET A 43 1.85 5.13 -0.20
CA MET A 43 2.66 5.97 0.67
C MET A 43 3.94 6.47 -0.02
N GLN A 44 4.57 5.65 -0.86
CA GLN A 44 5.70 6.07 -1.67
C GLN A 44 5.29 7.18 -2.64
N ARG A 45 4.18 7.02 -3.37
CA ARG A 45 3.64 8.08 -4.24
C ARG A 45 3.34 9.37 -3.47
N MET A 46 2.74 9.27 -2.30
CA MET A 46 2.42 10.43 -1.45
C MET A 46 3.69 11.17 -1.04
N ARG A 47 4.74 10.44 -0.64
CA ARG A 47 6.04 11.02 -0.31
C ARG A 47 6.67 11.72 -1.52
N ASP A 48 6.67 11.06 -2.67
CA ASP A 48 7.20 11.62 -3.91
C ASP A 48 6.44 12.88 -4.34
N ALA A 49 5.11 12.89 -4.21
CA ALA A 49 4.26 14.06 -4.45
C ALA A 49 4.65 15.24 -3.56
N ALA A 50 4.89 14.98 -2.27
CA ALA A 50 5.29 16.01 -1.32
C ALA A 50 6.68 16.60 -1.63
N LEU A 51 7.52 15.86 -2.36
CA LEU A 51 8.82 16.32 -2.87
C LEU A 51 8.72 16.93 -4.27
N GLY A 52 7.52 17.04 -4.85
CA GLY A 52 7.32 17.57 -6.21
C GLY A 52 7.70 16.60 -7.34
N LEU A 53 7.92 15.32 -7.04
CA LEU A 53 8.27 14.30 -8.03
C LEU A 53 7.01 13.73 -8.70
N ASN A 54 7.08 13.54 -10.02
CA ASN A 54 6.04 12.89 -10.80
C ASN A 54 6.34 11.39 -10.98
N THR A 55 6.20 10.62 -9.90
CA THR A 55 6.46 9.17 -9.91
C THR A 55 5.19 8.36 -10.12
N ALA A 56 5.37 7.13 -10.59
CA ALA A 56 4.34 6.10 -10.70
C ALA A 56 4.86 4.81 -10.07
N GLY A 57 3.95 3.95 -9.63
CA GLY A 57 4.26 2.62 -9.12
C GLY A 57 3.85 1.54 -10.11
N PHE A 58 4.61 0.44 -10.12
CA PHE A 58 4.22 -0.76 -10.84
C PHE A 58 4.32 -1.95 -9.90
N VAL A 59 3.25 -2.75 -9.84
CA VAL A 59 3.18 -3.97 -9.03
C VAL A 59 2.78 -5.11 -9.96
N SER A 60 3.53 -6.21 -9.91
CA SER A 60 3.16 -7.46 -10.55
C SER A 60 3.29 -8.61 -9.57
N GLY A 61 2.60 -9.72 -9.86
CA GLY A 61 2.67 -10.91 -9.03
C GLY A 61 1.74 -12.02 -9.52
N TYR A 62 2.07 -13.25 -9.14
CA TYR A 62 1.28 -14.43 -9.44
C TYR A 62 0.32 -14.77 -8.29
N ARG A 63 -0.86 -15.28 -8.65
CA ARG A 63 -1.89 -15.69 -7.70
C ARG A 63 -1.51 -17.01 -7.05
N GLY A 64 -1.61 -17.08 -5.72
CA GLY A 64 -1.14 -18.25 -4.95
C GLY A 64 0.30 -18.10 -4.42
N SER A 65 0.89 -16.92 -4.60
CA SER A 65 2.09 -16.48 -3.86
C SER A 65 1.99 -16.83 -2.36
N PRO A 66 3.12 -17.16 -1.70
CA PRO A 66 3.15 -17.47 -0.27
C PRO A 66 2.61 -16.33 0.62
N LEU A 67 2.55 -15.10 0.09
CA LEU A 67 1.87 -13.95 0.69
C LEU A 67 0.36 -14.01 0.42
N GLY A 68 -0.28 -15.09 0.88
CA GLY A 68 -1.68 -15.40 0.60
C GLY A 68 -2.63 -14.21 0.79
N GLY A 69 -3.47 -13.95 -0.20
CA GLY A 69 -4.47 -12.88 -0.18
C GLY A 69 -3.96 -11.50 -0.58
N LEU A 70 -2.65 -11.31 -0.85
CA LEU A 70 -2.12 -10.05 -1.35
C LEU A 70 -2.69 -9.66 -2.71
N ASP A 71 -2.80 -10.61 -3.63
CA ASP A 71 -3.41 -10.41 -4.94
C ASP A 71 -4.87 -9.94 -4.82
N LEU A 72 -5.64 -10.57 -3.93
CA LEU A 72 -7.03 -10.19 -3.68
C LEU A 72 -7.14 -8.78 -3.09
N GLU A 73 -6.28 -8.42 -2.13
CA GLU A 73 -6.29 -7.08 -1.55
C GLU A 73 -5.81 -6.01 -2.55
N LEU A 74 -4.83 -6.31 -3.42
CA LEU A 74 -4.44 -5.43 -4.53
C LEU A 74 -5.60 -5.20 -5.49
N TRP A 75 -6.35 -6.26 -5.84
CA TRP A 75 -7.56 -6.13 -6.65
C TRP A 75 -8.64 -5.27 -5.98
N ARG A 76 -8.90 -5.47 -4.68
CA ARG A 76 -9.85 -4.66 -3.91
C ARG A 76 -9.42 -3.19 -3.84
N ALA A 77 -8.12 -2.93 -3.72
CA ALA A 77 -7.56 -1.59 -3.64
C ALA A 77 -7.31 -0.94 -5.01
N ARG A 78 -7.69 -1.57 -6.14
CA ARG A 78 -7.37 -1.10 -7.50
C ARG A 78 -7.76 0.36 -7.76
N LYS A 79 -8.89 0.82 -7.21
CA LYS A 79 -9.31 2.22 -7.32
C LYS A 79 -8.29 3.16 -6.68
N HIS A 80 -7.84 2.84 -5.46
CA HIS A 80 -6.86 3.62 -4.71
C HIS A 80 -5.49 3.60 -5.40
N LEU A 81 -5.06 2.42 -5.87
CA LEU A 81 -3.81 2.26 -6.63
C LEU A 81 -3.82 3.14 -7.88
N LYS A 82 -4.89 3.07 -8.68
CA LYS A 82 -5.03 3.89 -9.90
C LYS A 82 -5.01 5.39 -9.60
N SER A 83 -5.72 5.83 -8.55
CA SER A 83 -5.71 7.23 -8.10
C SER A 83 -4.32 7.71 -7.65
N SER A 84 -3.46 6.80 -7.22
CA SER A 84 -2.06 7.08 -6.84
C SER A 84 -1.04 6.72 -7.93
N HIS A 85 -1.45 6.61 -9.20
CA HIS A 85 -0.56 6.26 -10.31
C HIS A 85 0.20 4.93 -10.09
N VAL A 86 -0.44 3.97 -9.42
CA VAL A 86 0.09 2.62 -9.24
C VAL A 86 -0.68 1.67 -10.14
N GLU A 87 0.01 1.06 -11.09
CA GLU A 87 -0.55 0.01 -11.94
C GLU A 87 -0.27 -1.37 -11.32
N PHE A 88 -1.32 -2.19 -11.23
CA PHE A 88 -1.20 -3.58 -10.79
C PHE A 88 -1.52 -4.52 -11.95
N THR A 89 -0.52 -5.27 -12.37
CA THR A 89 -0.62 -6.25 -13.47
C THR A 89 -0.42 -7.67 -12.94
N PRO A 90 -1.46 -8.52 -12.91
CA PRO A 90 -1.29 -9.91 -12.50
C PRO A 90 -0.43 -10.67 -13.52
N GLY A 91 0.53 -11.46 -13.02
CA GLY A 91 1.35 -12.36 -13.82
C GLY A 91 0.68 -13.73 -13.99
N LEU A 92 1.04 -14.44 -15.06
CA LEU A 92 0.67 -15.84 -15.28
C LEU A 92 1.49 -16.81 -14.43
N ASN A 93 2.70 -16.41 -14.03
CA ASN A 93 3.59 -17.07 -13.08
C ASN A 93 4.58 -16.04 -12.51
N GLU A 94 5.42 -16.44 -11.55
CA GLU A 94 6.40 -15.58 -10.90
C GLU A 94 7.48 -15.07 -11.86
N ASP A 95 7.97 -15.91 -12.77
CA ASP A 95 9.02 -15.53 -13.73
C ASP A 95 8.54 -14.42 -14.67
N LEU A 96 7.31 -14.53 -15.20
CA LEU A 96 6.68 -13.52 -16.04
C LEU A 96 6.36 -12.25 -15.25
N ALA A 97 5.94 -12.39 -13.99
CA ALA A 97 5.73 -11.22 -13.11
C ALA A 97 7.04 -10.46 -12.88
N ALA A 98 8.14 -11.16 -12.60
CA ALA A 98 9.47 -10.57 -12.44
C ALA A 98 9.96 -9.92 -13.74
N THR A 99 9.76 -10.58 -14.88
CA THR A 99 10.10 -10.04 -16.20
C THR A 99 9.32 -8.76 -16.51
N ALA A 100 8.05 -8.68 -16.10
CA ALA A 100 7.26 -7.46 -16.27
C ALA A 100 7.85 -6.27 -15.49
N VAL A 101 8.36 -6.50 -14.28
CA VAL A 101 9.07 -5.46 -13.50
C VAL A 101 10.36 -5.06 -14.19
N TRP A 102 11.12 -6.01 -14.71
CA TRP A 102 12.34 -5.72 -15.47
C TRP A 102 12.05 -4.80 -16.66
N GLY A 103 10.99 -5.10 -17.41
CA GLY A 103 10.57 -4.31 -18.57
C GLY A 103 10.26 -2.84 -18.24
N THR A 104 9.88 -2.51 -17.00
CA THR A 104 9.63 -1.11 -16.62
C THR A 104 10.91 -0.28 -16.48
N GLN A 105 12.08 -0.91 -16.43
CA GLN A 105 13.38 -0.27 -16.24
C GLN A 105 14.23 -0.24 -17.52
N GLN A 106 13.75 -0.88 -18.59
CA GLN A 106 14.44 -0.95 -19.85
C GLN A 106 13.98 0.22 -20.74
N VAL A 107 14.84 1.25 -20.80
CA VAL A 107 14.65 2.47 -21.61
C VAL A 107 15.56 2.40 -22.83
#